data_AF-A0AAE2Y5Y8-F1
#
_entry.id   AF-A0AAE2Y5Y8-F1
#
_cell.length_a   1.000
_cell.length_b   1.000
_cell.length_c   1.000
_cell.angle_alpha   90.00
_cell.angle_beta   90.00
_cell.angle_gamma   90.00
#
_symmetry.space_group_name_H-M   'P 1'
#
loop_
_entity.id
_entity.type
_entity.pdbx_description
1 polymer ?
#
loop_
_entity_poly.entity_id
_entity_poly.type
_entity_poly.pdbx_seq_one_letter_code
_entity_poly.pdbx_strand_id
1 'polypeptide(L)' 'MGEIIEVIYENGVFKPLKKVRLREGEFVKIEIKETKKVTKRFFKKLAELEERIEKVEGAYRVLEELRNARY' A
#
# COMPACT_ATOMS: atom_id res chain seq x y z
N MET A 1 17.38 -11.42 22.32
CA MET A 1 16.66 -11.40 21.03
C MET A 1 16.15 -9.99 20.83
N GLY A 2 16.50 -9.34 19.72
CA GLY A 2 15.93 -8.03 19.38
C GLY A 2 14.57 -8.24 18.71
N GLU A 3 13.54 -7.53 19.17
CA GLU A 3 12.23 -7.50 18.53
C GLU A 3 12.14 -6.23 17.67
N ILE A 4 11.73 -6.37 16.41
CA ILE A 4 11.50 -5.22 15.54
C ILE A 4 10.08 -4.75 15.79
N ILE A 5 9.95 -3.55 16.36
CA ILE A 5 8.64 -2.94 16.64
C ILE A 5 8.32 -1.97 15.52
N GLU A 6 7.23 -2.26 14.80
CA GLU A 6 6.70 -1.33 13.80
C GLU A 6 5.91 -0.22 14.50
N VAL A 7 6.29 1.03 14.21
CA VAL A 7 5.70 2.23 14.81
C VAL A 7 5.24 3.19 13.72
N ILE A 8 4.14 3.89 13.98
CA ILE A 8 3.68 5.04 13.20
C ILE A 8 4.13 6.31 13.92
N TYR A 9 4.68 7.26 13.18
CA TYR A 9 5.02 8.58 13.72
C TYR A 9 3.90 9.57 13.39
N GLU A 10 3.19 10.05 14.40
CA GLU A 10 2.11 11.04 14.29
C GLU A 10 2.26 12.12 15.36
N ASN A 11 2.21 13.40 14.96
CA ASN A 11 2.25 14.56 15.86
C ASN A 11 3.41 14.57 16.87
N GLY A 12 4.60 14.11 16.46
CA GLY A 12 5.77 14.09 17.35
C GLY A 12 5.92 12.82 18.18
N VAL A 13 4.98 11.87 18.09
CA VAL A 13 4.93 10.67 18.94
C VAL A 13 5.05 9.39 18.10
N PHE A 14 5.92 8.47 18.54
CA PHE A 14 6.01 7.12 17.99
C PHE A 14 4.93 6.23 18.63
N LYS A 15 3.90 5.89 17.86
CA LYS A 15 2.82 4.99 18.27
C LYS A 15 3.12 3.57 17.76
N PRO A 16 3.28 2.57 18.64
CA PRO A 16 3.50 1.20 18.20
C PRO A 16 2.23 0.59 17.62
N LEU A 17 2.36 -0.18 16.53
CA LEU A 17 1.24 -0.90 15.91
C LEU A 17 0.79 -2.11 16.74
N LYS A 18 1.66 -2.63 17.61
CA LYS A 18 1.39 -3.76 18.50
C LYS A 18 1.79 -3.40 19.93
N LYS A 19 1.16 -4.07 20.91
CA LYS A 19 1.49 -3.89 22.32
C LYS A 19 2.91 -4.36 22.60
N VAL A 20 3.78 -3.42 22.98
CA VAL A 20 5.16 -3.73 23.30
C VAL A 20 5.30 -4.07 24.79
N ARG A 21 6.10 -5.08 25.11
CA ARG A 21 6.42 -5.46 26.50
C ARG A 21 7.78 -4.90 26.91
N LEU A 22 7.89 -3.58 26.96
CA LEU A 22 9.09 -2.88 27.48
C LEU A 22 8.85 -2.47 28.93
N ARG A 23 9.92 -2.46 29.74
CA ARG A 23 9.87 -1.89 31.08
C ARG A 23 10.01 -0.36 31.01
N GLU A 24 9.44 0.34 31.99
CA GLU A 24 9.67 1.78 32.10
C GLU A 24 11.16 2.06 32.35
N GLY A 25 11.71 3.04 31.62
CA GLY A 25 13.14 3.39 31.67
C GLY A 25 14.07 2.51 30.83
N GLU A 26 13.53 1.60 30.01
CA GLU A 26 14.36 0.77 29.13
C GLU A 26 14.92 1.56 27.94
N PHE A 27 16.23 1.48 27.70
CA PHE A 27 16.89 2.14 26.58
C PHE A 27 16.64 1.37 25.29
N VAL A 28 15.90 1.98 24.36
CA VAL A 28 15.64 1.42 23.04
C VAL A 28 16.41 2.19 21.96
N LYS A 29 16.93 1.47 20.97
CA LYS A 29 17.54 2.06 19.77
C LYS A 29 16.53 2.04 18.64
N ILE A 30 16.16 3.21 18.12
CA ILE A 30 15.27 3.34 16.98
C ILE A 30 16.12 3.40 15.71
N GLU A 31 15.88 2.50 14.76
CA GLU A 31 16.50 2.53 13.45
C GLU A 31 15.47 2.95 12.40
N ILE A 32 15.60 4.17 11.87
CA ILE A 32 14.74 4.67 10.81
C ILE A 32 15.32 4.21 9.48
N LYS A 33 14.72 3.17 8.89
CA LYS A 33 15.03 2.78 7.50
C LYS A 33 14.11 3.55 6.56
N GLU A 34 14.68 4.25 5.59
CA GLU A 34 13.92 4.74 4.44
C GLU A 34 13.49 3.54 3.60
N THR A 35 12.36 2.93 3.97
CA THR A 35 11.63 2.06 3.04
C THR A 35 11.12 2.98 1.93
N LYS A 36 11.16 2.53 0.67
CA LYS A 36 10.54 3.28 -0.45
C LYS A 36 9.07 3.46 -0.08
N LYS A 37 8.74 4.62 0.52
CA LYS A 37 7.39 4.94 0.94
C LYS A 37 6.52 4.73 -0.29
N VAL A 38 5.50 3.90 -0.15
CA VAL A 38 4.38 3.84 -1.08
C VAL A 38 3.75 5.23 -1.00
N THR A 39 4.27 6.15 -1.82
CA THR A 39 3.89 7.55 -1.80
C THR A 39 2.50 7.67 -2.41
N LYS A 40 1.79 8.77 -2.11
CA LYS A 40 0.54 9.11 -2.80
C LYS A 40 0.67 9.02 -4.33
N ARG A 41 1.87 9.26 -4.88
CA ARG A 41 2.19 9.11 -6.30
C ARG A 41 2.11 7.66 -6.81
N PHE A 42 2.45 6.68 -5.98
CA PHE A 42 2.30 5.27 -6.31
C PHE A 42 0.82 4.85 -6.37
N PHE A 43 0.02 5.27 -5.38
CA PHE A 43 -1.43 5.03 -5.39
C PHE A 43 -2.11 5.72 -6.59
N LYS A 44 -1.69 6.95 -6.93
CA LYS A 44 -2.19 7.63 -8.13
C LYS A 44 -1.90 6.83 -9.40
N LYS A 45 -0.67 6.31 -9.56
CA LYS A 45 -0.30 5.46 -10.69
C LYS A 45 -1.09 4.15 -10.75
N LEU A 46 -1.42 3.56 -9.60
CA LEU A 46 -2.26 2.37 -9.54
C LEU A 46 -3.68 2.66 -10.04
N ALA A 47 -4.29 3.75 -9.55
CA ALA A 47 -5.63 4.16 -10.00
C ALA A 47 -5.68 4.47 -11.50
N GLU A 48 -4.65 5.13 -12.05
CA GLU A 48 -4.53 5.37 -13.50
C GLU A 48 -4.40 4.06 -14.30
N LEU A 49 -3.82 3.01 -13.73
CA LEU A 49 -3.72 1.70 -14.36
C LEU A 49 -5.06 0.96 -14.35
N GLU A 50 -5.77 0.99 -13.23
CA GLU A 50 -7.10 0.38 -13.08
C GLU A 50 -8.10 0.98 -14.10
N GLU A 51 -8.13 2.30 -14.25
CA GLU A 51 -9.00 2.96 -15.23
C GLU A 51 -8.68 2.53 -16.68
N ARG A 52 -7.40 2.30 -16.99
CA ARG A 52 -6.99 1.80 -18.31
C ARG A 52 -7.43 0.37 -18.56
N ILE A 53 -7.37 -0.49 -17.55
CA ILE A 53 -7.81 -1.88 -17.64
C ILE A 53 -9.33 -1.92 -17.91
N GLU A 54 -10.11 -1.12 -17.20
CA GLU A 54 -11.57 -1.06 -17.38
C GLU A 54 -11.95 -0.67 -18.83
N LYS A 55 -11.24 0.30 -19.42
CA LYS A 55 -11.45 0.70 -20.83
C LYS A 55 -11.14 -0.42 -21.81
N VAL A 56 -10.07 -1.18 -21.56
CA VAL A 56 -9.68 -2.31 -22.42
C VAL A 56 -10.68 -3.46 -22.28
N GLU A 57 -11.13 -3.78 -21.07
CA GLU A 57 -12.17 -4.79 -20.85
C GLU A 57 -13.49 -4.40 -21.51
N GLY A 58 -13.89 -3.13 -21.41
CA GLY A 58 -15.08 -2.61 -22.09
C GLY A 58 -15.00 -2.76 -23.62
N ALA A 59 -13.87 -2.39 -24.21
CA ALA A 59 -13.64 -2.56 -25.64
C ALA A 59 -13.66 -4.05 -26.06
N TYR A 60 -13.07 -4.93 -25.24
CA TYR A 60 -13.09 -6.37 -25.48
C TYR A 60 -14.52 -6.93 -25.48
N ARG A 61 -15.36 -6.52 -24.53
CA ARG A 61 -16.78 -6.95 -24.48
C ARG A 61 -17.54 -6.57 -25.76
N VAL A 62 -17.40 -5.33 -26.22
CA VAL A 62 -18.05 -4.87 -27.46
C VAL A 62 -17.59 -5.68 -28.68
N LEU A 63 -16.29 -5.99 -28.76
CA LEU A 63 -15.75 -6.82 -29.84
C LEU A 63 -16.25 -8.27 -29.78
N GLU A 64 -16.42 -8.82 -28.58
CA GLU A 64 -16.99 -10.15 -28.38
C GLU A 64 -18.47 -10.20 -28.79
N GLU A 65 -19.26 -9.20 -28.44
CA GLU A 65 -20.66 -9.08 -28.86
C GLU A 65 -20.79 -9.00 -30.39
N LEU A 66 -19.94 -8.19 -31.03
CA LEU A 66 -19.89 -8.09 -32.50
C LEU A 66 -19.47 -9.40 -33.18
N ARG A 67 -18.55 -10.16 -32.57
CA ARG A 67 -18.14 -11.49 -33.05
C ARG A 67 -19.29 -12.48 -32.96
N ASN A 68 -20.00 -12.50 -31.84
CA ASN A 68 -21.08 -13.45 -31.58
C ASN A 68 -22.36 -13.13 -32.38
N ALA A 69 -22.61 -11.86 -32.72
CA ALA A 69 -23.73 -11.46 -33.58
C ALA A 69 -23.55 -11.78 -35.07
N ARG A 70 -22.35 -12.23 -35.48
CA ARG A 70 -22.03 -12.64 -36.86
C ARG A 70 -22.17 -14.16 -37.10
N TYR A 71 -22.57 -14.93 -36.09
CA TYR A 71 -22.93 -16.36 -36.17
C TYR A 71 -24.42 -16.54 -35.88
#